data_AF-A0AAE1JM33-F1
#
_entry.id   AF-A0AAE1JM33-F1
#
_cell.length_a   1.000
_cell.length_b   1.000
_cell.length_c   1.000
_cell.angle_alpha   90.00
_cell.angle_beta   90.00
_cell.angle_gamma   90.00
#
_symmetry.space_group_name_H-M   'P 1'
#
loop_
_entity.id
_entity.type
_entity.pdbx_description
1 polymer ?
#
loop_
_entity_poly.entity_id
_entity_poly.type
_entity_poly.pdbx_seq_one_letter_code
_entity_poly.pdbx_strand_id
1 'polypeptide(L)'
;MASKSAILLLALFLVVASKVHSHDDEKVKTKINYVKDPVSPPPKVTPPPVVKPATPPPPAVKTPYPSPPGKAPVPPPSPVKPPVAPAPPAGPIVKSNKDCVPLCGYRCKEHSRKSVCIRACTTCCERCKCVPPGTYGNREVCGKCYTDMLTHGDRPKCP
;
A
#
# COMPACT_ATOMS: atom_id res chain seq x y z
N MET A 1 -2.22 53.85 -33.27
CA MET A 1 -3.43 53.23 -32.67
C MET A 1 -3.15 51.79 -32.20
N ALA A 2 -2.11 51.56 -31.39
CA ALA A 2 -1.63 50.20 -31.06
C ALA A 2 -1.74 49.81 -29.58
N SER A 3 -2.24 50.69 -28.70
CA SER A 3 -2.24 50.44 -27.25
C SER A 3 -3.54 49.83 -26.70
N LYS A 4 -4.66 49.93 -27.41
CA LYS A 4 -5.97 49.49 -26.90
C LYS A 4 -6.09 47.95 -26.83
N SER A 5 -5.54 47.24 -27.82
CA SER A 5 -5.56 45.77 -27.83
C SER A 5 -4.63 45.18 -26.77
N ALA A 6 -3.49 45.82 -26.47
CA ALA A 6 -2.58 45.37 -25.43
C ALA A 6 -3.19 45.49 -24.02
N ILE A 7 -3.94 46.57 -23.77
CA ILE A 7 -4.66 46.78 -22.50
C ILE A 7 -5.76 45.73 -22.31
N LEU A 8 -6.46 45.36 -23.39
CA LEU A 8 -7.55 44.38 -23.35
C LEU A 8 -7.03 42.96 -23.07
N LEU A 9 -5.86 42.61 -23.63
CA LEU A 9 -5.19 41.33 -23.35
C LEU A 9 -4.64 41.26 -21.92
N LEU A 10 -4.08 42.35 -21.40
CA LEU A 10 -3.58 42.43 -20.01
C LEU A 10 -4.73 42.30 -18.99
N ALA A 11 -5.86 42.95 -19.26
CA ALA A 11 -7.05 42.85 -18.42
C ALA A 11 -7.62 41.42 -18.39
N LEU A 12 -7.69 40.74 -19.54
CA LEU A 12 -8.11 39.34 -19.64
C LEU A 12 -7.16 38.41 -18.87
N PHE A 13 -5.85 38.60 -19.00
CA PHE A 13 -4.86 37.81 -18.27
C PHE A 13 -4.97 37.99 -16.75
N LEU A 14 -5.16 39.23 -16.27
CA LEU A 14 -5.34 39.50 -14.84
C LEU A 14 -6.62 38.86 -14.29
N VAL A 15 -7.73 38.93 -15.03
CA VAL A 15 -9.01 38.30 -14.62
C VAL A 15 -8.90 36.76 -14.57
N VAL A 16 -8.19 36.15 -15.51
CA VAL A 16 -7.95 34.69 -15.51
C VAL A 16 -7.04 34.28 -14.34
N ALA A 17 -6.00 35.05 -14.04
CA ALA A 17 -5.08 34.77 -12.93
C ALA A 17 -5.77 34.86 -11.55
N SER A 18 -6.68 35.83 -11.34
CA SER A 18 -7.45 35.96 -10.09
C SER A 18 -8.37 34.76 -9.84
N LYS A 19 -8.85 34.08 -10.89
CA LYS A 19 -9.73 32.91 -10.76
C LYS A 19 -8.98 31.63 -10.36
N VAL A 20 -7.71 31.51 -10.79
CA VAL A 20 -6.85 30.36 -10.44
C VAL A 20 -6.40 30.41 -8.98
N HIS A 21 -6.23 31.60 -8.41
CA HIS A 21 -5.79 31.75 -7.02
C HIS A 21 -6.89 31.49 -5.97
N SER A 22 -8.17 31.39 -6.38
CA SER A 22 -9.30 31.28 -5.43
C SER A 22 -9.78 29.84 -5.17
N HIS A 23 -9.24 28.83 -5.87
CA HIS A 23 -9.68 27.43 -5.72
C HIS A 23 -8.76 26.55 -4.85
N ASP A 24 -7.65 27.09 -4.34
CA ASP A 24 -6.70 26.37 -3.49
C ASP A 24 -6.77 26.73 -1.99
N ASP A 25 -7.55 27.76 -1.60
CA ASP A 25 -7.54 28.25 -0.21
C ASP A 25 -8.61 27.61 0.72
N GLU A 26 -9.72 27.08 0.19
CA GLU A 26 -10.81 26.58 1.06
C GLU A 26 -10.51 25.21 1.71
N LYS A 27 -9.56 24.44 1.17
CA LYS A 27 -9.24 23.11 1.73
C LYS A 27 -8.22 23.15 2.87
N VAL A 28 -7.42 24.21 2.98
CA VAL A 28 -6.34 24.31 3.98
C VAL A 28 -6.87 24.75 5.35
N LYS A 29 -8.00 25.49 5.41
CA LYS A 29 -8.49 26.07 6.67
C LYS A 29 -9.30 25.12 7.57
N THR A 30 -9.77 23.97 7.07
CA THR A 30 -10.70 23.10 7.83
C THR A 30 -10.07 21.87 8.49
N LYS A 31 -8.75 21.67 8.44
CA LYS A 31 -8.09 20.56 9.18
C LYS A 31 -6.77 20.92 9.89
N ILE A 32 -6.63 22.16 10.34
CA ILE A 32 -5.56 22.57 11.26
C ILE A 32 -6.14 23.14 12.56
N ASN A 33 -7.13 22.46 13.14
CA ASN A 33 -7.31 22.53 14.59
C ASN A 33 -6.28 21.60 15.24
N TYR A 34 -5.04 22.07 15.23
CA TYR A 34 -3.98 21.60 16.09
C TYR A 34 -4.39 21.98 17.52
N VAL A 35 -5.03 21.05 18.23
CA VAL A 35 -5.09 21.10 19.68
C VAL A 35 -3.65 20.94 20.14
N LYS A 36 -3.01 22.06 20.50
CA LYS A 36 -1.77 22.05 21.25
C LYS A 36 -2.16 21.70 22.69
N ASP A 37 -2.35 20.41 22.95
CA ASP A 37 -2.54 19.94 24.32
C ASP A 37 -1.32 20.37 25.16
N PRO A 38 -1.51 20.98 26.33
CA PRO A 38 -0.42 21.31 27.22
C PRO A 38 0.28 20.00 27.64
N VAL A 39 1.57 19.91 27.35
CA VAL A 39 2.45 18.83 27.80
C VAL A 39 2.39 18.79 29.32
N SER A 40 1.64 17.83 29.84
CA SER A 40 1.67 17.48 31.26
C SER A 40 3.05 16.86 31.58
N PRO A 41 3.67 17.19 32.72
CA PRO A 41 4.92 16.56 33.11
C PRO A 41 4.73 15.05 33.28
N PRO A 42 5.74 14.23 32.94
CA PRO A 42 5.63 12.78 33.06
C PRO A 42 5.44 12.38 34.54
N PRO A 43 4.54 11.43 34.84
CA PRO A 43 4.42 10.89 36.18
C PRO A 43 5.74 10.19 36.57
N LYS A 44 6.17 10.42 37.81
CA LYS A 44 7.33 9.77 38.43
C LYS A 44 7.01 8.28 38.57
N VAL A 45 7.47 7.46 37.62
CA VAL A 45 7.29 6.01 37.66
C VAL A 45 8.25 5.44 38.69
N THR A 46 7.73 5.04 39.85
CA THR A 46 8.44 4.13 40.76
C THR A 46 8.62 2.77 40.07
N PRO A 47 9.80 2.15 40.16
CA PRO A 47 10.02 0.84 39.55
C PRO A 47 9.08 -0.22 40.16
N PRO A 48 8.54 -1.15 39.36
CA PRO A 48 7.71 -2.23 39.87
C PRO A 48 8.55 -3.18 40.77
N PRO A 49 7.94 -3.83 41.77
CA PRO A 49 8.63 -4.84 42.56
C PRO A 49 9.08 -5.99 41.66
N VAL A 50 10.32 -6.43 41.83
CA VAL A 50 10.90 -7.59 41.15
C VAL A 50 10.10 -8.82 41.56
N VAL A 51 9.19 -9.28 40.69
CA VAL A 51 8.54 -10.57 40.84
C VAL A 51 9.50 -11.65 40.33
N LYS A 52 9.81 -12.62 41.19
CA LYS A 52 10.69 -13.76 40.90
C LYS A 52 10.22 -14.52 39.64
N PRO A 53 11.13 -15.07 38.81
CA PRO A 53 10.74 -15.87 37.64
C PRO A 53 9.93 -17.10 38.05
N ALA A 54 8.71 -17.23 37.54
CA ALA A 54 7.96 -18.46 37.57
C ALA A 54 8.54 -19.44 36.54
N THR A 55 8.82 -20.66 36.96
CA THR A 55 9.27 -21.78 36.14
C THR A 55 8.30 -22.00 34.97
N PRO A 56 8.76 -22.13 33.71
CA PRO A 56 7.86 -22.46 32.61
C PRO A 56 7.32 -23.89 32.77
N PRO A 57 6.01 -24.13 32.53
CA PRO A 57 5.47 -25.49 32.48
C PRO A 57 6.05 -26.26 31.27
N PRO A 58 6.10 -27.60 31.33
CA PRO A 58 6.63 -28.41 30.24
C PRO A 58 5.82 -28.22 28.94
N PRO A 59 6.45 -28.40 27.76
CA PRO A 59 5.75 -28.21 26.49
C PRO A 59 4.67 -29.28 26.31
N ALA A 60 3.43 -28.82 26.10
CA ALA A 60 2.35 -29.68 25.65
C ALA A 60 2.67 -30.24 24.26
N VAL A 61 2.83 -31.56 24.18
CA VAL A 61 2.95 -32.32 22.94
C VAL A 61 1.68 -32.09 22.11
N LYS A 62 1.80 -31.40 20.97
CA LYS A 62 0.70 -31.24 20.02
C LYS A 62 0.58 -32.52 19.21
N THR A 63 -0.56 -33.20 19.35
CA THR A 63 -1.01 -34.26 18.46
C THR A 63 -1.08 -33.77 17.01
N PRO A 64 -0.88 -34.65 15.99
CA PRO A 64 -1.03 -34.28 14.58
C PRO A 64 -2.43 -33.71 14.31
N TYR A 65 -2.50 -32.52 13.74
CA TYR A 65 -3.75 -31.88 13.33
C TYR A 65 -4.38 -32.73 12.21
N PRO A 66 -5.65 -33.17 12.31
CA PRO A 66 -6.29 -33.87 11.20
C PRO A 66 -6.46 -32.92 10.01
N SER A 67 -6.06 -33.40 8.83
CA SER A 67 -6.26 -32.71 7.54
C SER A 67 -7.74 -32.40 7.31
N PRO A 68 -8.10 -31.22 6.80
CA PRO A 68 -9.48 -30.94 6.41
C PRO A 68 -9.92 -31.87 5.25
N PRO A 69 -11.16 -32.39 5.25
CA PRO A 69 -11.67 -33.19 4.15
C PRO A 69 -11.80 -32.35 2.87
N GLY A 70 -11.34 -32.93 1.77
CA GLY A 70 -11.26 -32.30 0.45
C GLY A 70 -12.60 -31.78 -0.04
N LYS A 71 -12.60 -30.55 -0.54
CA LYS A 71 -13.68 -30.07 -1.40
C LYS A 71 -13.49 -30.66 -2.80
N ALA A 72 -14.61 -31.08 -3.38
CA ALA A 72 -14.71 -31.76 -4.66
C ALA A 72 -13.99 -31.03 -5.81
N PRO A 73 -13.58 -31.75 -6.88
CA PRO A 73 -12.96 -31.16 -8.05
C PRO A 73 -13.87 -30.10 -8.68
N VAL A 74 -13.34 -28.89 -8.85
CA VAL A 74 -13.94 -27.87 -9.71
C VAL A 74 -13.99 -28.43 -11.13
N PRO A 75 -15.11 -28.32 -11.88
CA PRO A 75 -15.14 -28.73 -13.28
C PRO A 75 -14.05 -27.99 -14.08
N PRO A 76 -13.42 -28.63 -15.07
CA PRO A 76 -12.35 -28.02 -15.84
C PRO A 76 -12.87 -26.77 -16.56
N PRO A 77 -12.15 -25.64 -16.54
CA PRO A 77 -12.49 -24.52 -17.39
C PRO A 77 -12.39 -24.96 -18.85
N SER A 78 -13.39 -24.59 -19.66
CA SER A 78 -13.43 -24.82 -21.11
C SER A 78 -12.14 -24.36 -21.80
N PRO A 79 -11.77 -24.90 -22.97
CA PRO A 79 -10.53 -24.58 -23.65
C PRO A 79 -10.55 -23.12 -24.12
N VAL A 80 -10.02 -22.22 -23.30
CA VAL A 80 -9.69 -20.88 -23.75
C VAL A 80 -8.52 -21.04 -24.71
N LYS A 81 -8.70 -20.64 -25.98
CA LYS A 81 -7.65 -20.57 -26.99
C LYS A 81 -6.35 -20.05 -26.36
N PRO A 82 -5.17 -20.65 -26.62
CA PRO A 82 -3.91 -20.11 -26.11
C PRO A 82 -3.79 -18.65 -26.54
N PRO A 83 -3.74 -17.68 -25.61
CA PRO A 83 -3.29 -16.36 -25.96
C PRO A 83 -1.85 -16.53 -26.43
N VAL A 84 -1.58 -16.14 -27.68
CA VAL A 84 -0.24 -16.01 -28.24
C VAL A 84 0.64 -15.39 -27.17
N ALA A 85 1.59 -16.15 -26.63
CA ALA A 85 2.46 -15.66 -25.57
C ALA A 85 3.25 -14.48 -26.14
N PRO A 86 3.01 -13.23 -25.69
CA PRO A 86 3.98 -12.18 -25.92
C PRO A 86 5.23 -12.61 -25.14
N ALA A 87 6.41 -12.41 -25.74
CA ALA A 87 7.67 -12.56 -25.03
C ALA A 87 7.56 -11.93 -23.62
N PRO A 88 8.17 -12.53 -22.56
CA PRO A 88 8.05 -12.01 -21.21
C PRO A 88 8.42 -10.52 -21.21
N PRO A 89 7.49 -9.61 -20.87
CA PRO A 89 7.78 -8.19 -20.83
C PRO A 89 8.88 -7.96 -19.80
N ALA A 90 9.86 -7.13 -20.16
CA ALA A 90 11.01 -6.75 -19.36
C ALA A 90 10.60 -6.27 -17.94
N GLY A 91 10.56 -7.20 -16.98
CA GLY A 91 10.27 -6.95 -15.57
C GLY A 91 8.90 -6.31 -15.28
N PRO A 92 8.41 -6.39 -14.03
CA PRO A 92 7.22 -5.66 -13.61
C PRO A 92 7.64 -4.23 -13.24
N ILE A 93 8.13 -3.46 -14.23
CA ILE A 93 8.60 -2.10 -13.96
C ILE A 93 7.40 -1.16 -13.89
N VAL A 94 7.16 -0.65 -12.68
CA VAL A 94 6.17 0.37 -12.41
C VAL A 94 6.77 1.72 -12.75
N LYS A 95 6.23 2.38 -13.77
CA LYS A 95 6.74 3.66 -14.29
C LYS A 95 6.26 4.83 -13.44
N SER A 96 5.06 4.72 -12.84
CA SER A 96 4.46 5.73 -11.98
C SER A 96 3.71 5.10 -10.81
N ASN A 97 3.52 5.84 -9.72
CA ASN A 97 2.72 5.35 -8.57
C ASN A 97 1.27 5.00 -8.95
N LYS A 98 0.75 5.56 -10.04
CA LYS A 98 -0.61 5.28 -10.51
C LYS A 98 -0.76 3.86 -11.05
N ASP A 99 0.33 3.27 -11.56
CA ASP A 99 0.31 1.91 -12.09
C ASP A 99 0.24 0.86 -10.97
N CYS A 100 0.57 1.24 -9.72
CA CYS A 100 0.51 0.34 -8.57
C CYS A 100 -0.90 -0.18 -8.30
N VAL A 101 -1.93 0.66 -8.43
CA VAL A 101 -3.31 0.31 -8.06
C VAL A 101 -3.85 -0.86 -8.90
N PRO A 102 -3.84 -0.82 -10.24
CA PRO A 102 -4.33 -1.95 -11.04
C PRO A 102 -3.48 -3.21 -10.89
N LEU A 103 -2.14 -3.08 -10.77
CA LEU A 103 -1.25 -4.22 -10.58
C LEU A 103 -1.47 -4.92 -9.23
N CYS A 104 -1.61 -4.15 -8.16
CA CYS A 104 -1.93 -4.67 -6.84
C CYS A 104 -3.35 -5.24 -6.78
N GLY A 105 -4.29 -4.70 -7.55
CA GLY A 105 -5.61 -5.27 -7.74
C GLY A 105 -5.54 -6.70 -8.32
N TYR A 106 -4.71 -6.91 -9.33
CA TYR A 106 -4.46 -8.25 -9.88
C TYR A 106 -3.77 -9.16 -8.86
N ARG A 107 -2.67 -8.70 -8.26
CA ARG A 107 -1.88 -9.44 -7.27
C ARG A 107 -2.73 -9.97 -6.11
N CYS A 108 -3.66 -9.14 -5.64
CA CYS A 108 -4.49 -9.43 -4.48
C CYS A 108 -5.85 -10.06 -4.82
N LYS A 109 -6.09 -10.41 -6.09
CA LYS A 109 -7.40 -10.89 -6.57
C LYS A 109 -7.90 -12.12 -5.82
N GLU A 110 -6.99 -13.03 -5.49
CA GLU A 110 -7.27 -14.30 -4.78
C GLU A 110 -7.02 -14.20 -3.27
N HIS A 111 -6.56 -13.05 -2.77
CA HIS A 111 -6.25 -12.90 -1.36
C HIS A 111 -7.55 -12.82 -0.54
N SER A 112 -7.68 -13.61 0.52
CA SER A 112 -8.88 -13.63 1.38
C SER A 112 -9.24 -12.25 1.93
N ARG A 113 -8.22 -11.45 2.28
CA ARG A 113 -8.35 -10.06 2.73
C ARG A 113 -7.86 -9.09 1.64
N LYS A 114 -8.66 -8.92 0.59
CA LYS A 114 -8.29 -8.13 -0.62
C LYS A 114 -7.86 -6.70 -0.28
N SER A 115 -8.64 -5.97 0.51
CA SER A 115 -8.34 -4.57 0.85
C SER A 115 -7.04 -4.40 1.65
N VAL A 116 -6.74 -5.35 2.55
CA VAL A 116 -5.49 -5.38 3.33
C VAL A 116 -4.30 -5.67 2.42
N CYS A 117 -4.43 -6.66 1.55
CA CYS A 117 -3.40 -7.01 0.58
C CYS A 117 -3.11 -5.83 -0.36
N ILE A 118 -4.13 -5.19 -0.94
CA ILE A 118 -3.96 -4.06 -1.87
C ILE A 118 -3.21 -2.93 -1.18
N ARG A 119 -3.58 -2.57 0.05
CA ARG A 119 -2.89 -1.51 0.82
C ARG A 119 -1.41 -1.82 1.05
N ALA A 120 -1.09 -3.06 1.44
CA ALA A 120 0.29 -3.48 1.65
C ALA A 120 1.07 -3.48 0.33
N CYS A 121 0.47 -4.04 -0.73
CA CYS A 121 1.04 -4.09 -2.06
C CYS A 121 1.33 -2.69 -2.61
N THR A 122 0.41 -1.73 -2.49
CA THR A 122 0.61 -0.37 -3.01
C THR A 122 1.75 0.34 -2.29
N THR A 123 1.86 0.20 -0.96
CA THR A 123 3.03 0.73 -0.22
C THR A 123 4.34 0.11 -0.72
N CYS A 124 4.35 -1.21 -0.96
CA CYS A 124 5.53 -1.89 -1.47
C CYS A 124 5.88 -1.47 -2.89
N CYS A 125 4.87 -1.31 -3.74
CA CYS A 125 5.00 -0.88 -5.12
C CYS A 125 5.51 0.55 -5.23
N GLU A 126 4.98 1.48 -4.44
CA GLU A 126 5.41 2.87 -4.46
C GLU A 126 6.88 3.02 -4.04
N ARG A 127 7.34 2.17 -3.11
CA ARG A 127 8.74 2.15 -2.67
C ARG A 127 9.67 1.44 -3.66
N CYS A 128 9.29 0.26 -4.13
CA CYS A 128 10.17 -0.61 -4.92
C CYS A 128 9.98 -0.49 -6.43
N LYS A 129 8.99 0.29 -6.88
CA LYS A 129 8.60 0.42 -8.29
C LYS A 129 8.42 -0.93 -9.00
N CYS A 130 7.89 -1.91 -8.27
CA CYS A 130 7.70 -3.26 -8.77
C CYS A 130 6.55 -3.98 -8.05
N VAL A 131 5.74 -4.72 -8.83
CA VAL A 131 4.70 -5.64 -8.32
C VAL A 131 4.94 -7.00 -8.98
N PRO A 132 5.20 -8.08 -8.22
CA PRO A 132 5.58 -9.33 -8.85
C PRO A 132 4.40 -9.97 -9.62
N PRO A 133 4.67 -10.77 -10.65
CA PRO A 133 3.63 -11.34 -11.50
C PRO A 133 2.86 -12.47 -10.79
N GLY A 134 1.60 -12.66 -11.17
CA GLY A 134 0.70 -13.65 -10.57
C GLY A 134 0.02 -13.15 -9.29
N THR A 135 -0.76 -14.03 -8.66
CA THR A 135 -1.51 -13.78 -7.41
C THR A 135 -0.79 -14.31 -6.16
N TYR A 136 0.29 -15.07 -6.34
CA TYR A 136 1.09 -15.66 -5.27
C TYR A 136 2.55 -15.87 -5.73
N GLY A 137 3.50 -15.92 -4.80
CA GLY A 137 4.91 -16.21 -5.10
C GLY A 137 5.63 -15.16 -5.96
N ASN A 138 6.74 -15.53 -6.60
CA ASN A 138 7.54 -14.68 -7.51
C ASN A 138 8.05 -13.38 -6.87
N ARG A 139 8.15 -13.30 -5.54
CA ARG A 139 8.52 -12.07 -4.83
C ARG A 139 9.95 -11.64 -5.18
N GLU A 140 10.81 -12.62 -5.43
CA GLU A 140 12.19 -12.51 -5.88
C GLU A 140 12.35 -11.76 -7.22
N VAL A 141 11.31 -11.73 -8.07
CA VAL A 141 11.33 -10.96 -9.33
C VAL A 141 11.47 -9.46 -9.08
N CYS A 142 10.93 -8.96 -7.96
CA CYS A 142 11.08 -7.57 -7.53
C CYS A 142 12.30 -7.34 -6.61
N GLY A 143 13.16 -8.35 -6.46
CA GLY A 143 14.39 -8.29 -5.70
C GLY A 143 14.21 -8.04 -4.19
N LYS A 144 15.30 -7.60 -3.57
CA LYS A 144 15.42 -7.39 -2.12
C LYS A 144 14.44 -6.36 -1.57
N CYS A 145 14.18 -5.29 -2.32
CA CYS A 145 13.27 -4.23 -1.86
C CYS A 145 11.89 -4.78 -1.48
N TYR A 146 11.32 -5.66 -2.31
CA TYR A 146 9.99 -6.25 -2.07
C TYR A 146 10.04 -7.41 -1.06
N THR A 147 11.14 -8.16 -1.03
CA THR A 147 11.28 -9.37 -0.20
C THR A 147 11.66 -9.07 1.25
N ASP A 148 12.58 -8.13 1.45
CA ASP A 148 13.20 -7.79 2.74
C ASP A 148 12.44 -6.69 3.50
N MET A 149 11.35 -6.16 2.94
CA MET A 149 10.48 -5.25 3.67
C MET A 149 9.70 -6.00 4.75
N LEU A 150 9.94 -5.61 6.00
CA LEU A 150 9.30 -6.16 7.18
C LEU A 150 8.32 -5.18 7.84
N THR A 151 7.37 -5.75 8.56
CA THR A 151 6.54 -5.04 9.53
C THR A 151 7.29 -4.87 10.85
N HIS A 152 6.76 -4.10 11.81
CA HIS A 152 7.36 -3.97 13.14
C HIS A 152 7.49 -5.30 13.92
N GLY A 153 6.82 -6.37 13.49
CA GLY A 153 6.92 -7.69 14.10
C GLY A 153 7.78 -8.67 13.30
N ASP A 154 8.74 -8.18 12.51
CA ASP A 154 9.69 -8.96 11.70
C ASP A 154 9.04 -9.94 10.70
N ARG A 155 7.78 -9.68 10.31
CA ARG A 155 7.08 -10.44 9.28
C ARG A 155 7.18 -9.74 7.93
N PRO A 156 7.25 -10.49 6.81
CA PRO A 156 7.17 -9.94 5.47
C PRO A 156 5.96 -9.01 5.31
N LYS A 157 6.23 -7.77 4.91
CA LYS A 157 5.19 -6.74 4.73
C LYS A 157 4.47 -6.89 3.40
N CYS A 158 5.19 -7.25 2.34
CA CYS A 158 4.67 -7.27 0.99
C CYS A 158 4.05 -8.62 0.63
N PRO A 159 2.88 -8.64 -0.04
CA PRO A 159 2.16 -9.87 -0.37
C PRO A 159 2.84 -10.71 -1.46
#